data_AF-A0A950GAJ2-F1
#
_entry.id   AF-A0A950GAJ2-F1
#
_cell.length_a   1.000
_cell.length_b   1.000
_cell.length_c   1.000
_cell.angle_alpha   90.00
_cell.angle_beta   90.00
_cell.angle_gamma   90.00
#
_symmetry.space_group_name_H-M   'P 1'
#
loop_
_entity.id
_entity.type
_entity.pdbx_description
1 polymer ?
#
loop_
_entity_poly.entity_id
_entity_poly.type
_entity_poly.pdbx_seq_one_letter_code
_entity_poly.pdbx_strand_id
1 'polypeptide(L)'
;MEPVGRRAVLASGLAAGGLVFLPRKGGADSEHGASADCRPASGVVALWTQFVCGGGATLRVAQLRAGSAEADEMASRTLSPEQARSLAQVHAQGRAFLVETVAKSWEANPGGCGLDAKTIWHRPSGRSVRYLVWTDFS
;
A
#
# COMPACT_ATOMS: atom_id res chain seq x y z
N MET A 1 0.17 18.91 17.64
CA MET A 1 -0.44 18.14 16.53
C MET A 1 -0.40 16.69 16.98
N GLU A 2 -1.46 16.24 17.66
CA GLU A 2 -1.50 14.93 18.31
C GLU A 2 -1.80 13.83 17.28
N PRO A 3 -1.20 12.62 17.41
CA PRO A 3 -1.51 11.51 16.53
C PRO A 3 -2.91 10.97 16.85
N VAL A 4 -3.83 11.10 15.89
CA VAL A 4 -5.17 10.48 15.95
C VAL A 4 -5.00 8.99 15.69
N GLY A 5 -4.88 8.21 16.77
CA GLY A 5 -4.91 6.74 16.71
C GLY A 5 -6.31 6.27 16.32
N ARG A 6 -6.47 5.71 15.11
CA ARG A 6 -7.74 5.10 14.66
C ARG A 6 -7.72 3.59 14.89
N ARG A 7 -8.83 3.07 15.42
CA ARG A 7 -9.08 1.64 15.69
C ARG A 7 -9.59 0.95 14.44
N ALA A 8 -9.19 -0.31 14.21
CA ALA A 8 -10.00 -1.22 13.41
C ALA A 8 -9.98 -2.67 13.95
N VAL A 9 -10.98 -3.43 13.53
CA VAL A 9 -11.31 -4.78 13.98
C VAL A 9 -10.81 -5.79 12.93
N LEU A 10 -9.98 -6.74 13.35
CA LEU A 10 -9.57 -7.87 12.51
C LEU A 10 -10.64 -8.96 12.53
N ALA A 11 -10.85 -9.61 11.38
CA ALA A 11 -11.81 -10.72 11.21
C ALA A 11 -11.51 -11.97 12.07
N SER A 12 -10.43 -11.97 12.87
CA SER A 12 -10.00 -13.08 13.73
C SER A 12 -10.10 -12.80 15.23
N GLY A 13 -10.71 -11.68 15.66
CA GLY A 13 -10.85 -11.34 17.08
C GLY A 13 -9.55 -10.95 17.80
N LEU A 14 -8.41 -10.91 17.10
CA LEU A 14 -7.17 -10.31 17.61
C LEU A 14 -7.18 -8.80 17.35
N ALA A 15 -6.93 -8.00 18.38
CA ALA A 15 -6.57 -6.59 18.21
C ALA A 15 -5.07 -6.50 17.91
N ALA A 16 -4.69 -5.91 16.77
CA ALA A 16 -3.28 -5.61 16.50
C ALA A 16 -3.13 -4.39 15.58
N GLY A 17 -2.46 -3.36 16.12
CA GLY A 17 -1.60 -2.41 15.40
C GLY A 17 -2.24 -1.54 14.33
N GLY A 18 -2.61 -0.31 14.70
CA GLY A 18 -2.70 0.78 13.71
C GLY A 18 -1.29 1.07 13.18
N LEU A 19 -1.12 1.02 11.87
CA LEU A 19 0.13 1.37 11.22
C LEU A 19 0.08 2.87 10.91
N VAL A 20 0.99 3.62 11.53
CA VAL A 20 1.03 5.08 11.39
C VAL A 20 2.00 5.42 10.27
N PHE A 21 1.46 5.97 9.19
CA PHE A 21 2.25 6.68 8.18
C PHE A 21 2.65 8.02 8.76
N LEU A 22 3.87 8.11 9.31
CA LEU A 22 4.43 9.41 9.66
C LEU A 22 4.96 10.04 8.36
N PRO A 23 4.40 11.17 7.90
CA PRO A 23 5.03 11.90 6.80
C PRO A 23 6.43 12.28 7.25
N ARG A 24 7.44 11.85 6.49
CA ARG A 24 8.83 12.27 6.73
C ARG A 24 8.83 13.80 6.68
N LYS A 25 9.16 14.45 7.80
CA LYS A 25 9.24 15.90 7.88
C LYS A 25 10.27 16.34 6.84
N GLY A 26 9.78 16.89 5.72
CA GLY A 26 10.62 17.36 4.63
C GLY A 26 11.57 18.42 5.16
N GLY A 27 12.87 18.10 5.17
CA GLY A 27 13.87 19.14 5.01
C GLY A 27 13.63 19.75 3.64
N ALA A 28 13.48 21.07 3.61
CA ALA A 28 13.55 21.82 2.37
C ALA A 28 14.83 21.41 1.64
N ASP A 29 14.70 20.96 0.39
CA ASP A 29 15.38 21.57 -0.75
C ASP A 29 15.14 20.75 -2.04
N SER A 30 14.69 21.50 -3.04
CA SER A 30 14.91 21.34 -4.48
C SER A 30 14.28 20.19 -5.28
N GLU A 31 13.59 20.64 -6.33
CA GLU A 31 13.11 19.90 -7.49
C GLU A 31 14.26 19.26 -8.31
N HIS A 32 13.89 18.22 -9.08
CA HIS A 32 14.68 17.45 -10.05
C HIS A 32 15.70 16.44 -9.49
N GLY A 33 15.34 15.15 -9.54
CA GLY A 33 16.31 14.05 -9.46
C GLY A 33 15.69 12.73 -9.03
N ALA A 34 15.51 11.81 -9.97
CA ALA A 34 15.24 10.42 -9.66
C ALA A 34 16.38 9.85 -8.81
N SER A 35 16.07 9.41 -7.59
CA SER A 35 16.71 8.30 -6.87
C SER A 35 16.26 8.32 -5.41
N ALA A 36 14.98 8.05 -5.16
CA ALA A 36 14.65 7.38 -3.90
C ALA A 36 15.22 5.97 -4.04
N ASP A 37 16.03 5.51 -3.10
CA ASP A 37 16.57 4.16 -3.02
C ASP A 37 15.45 3.12 -3.25
N CYS A 38 15.20 2.73 -4.50
CA CYS A 38 14.21 1.74 -4.89
C CYS A 38 14.78 0.36 -4.53
N ARG A 39 14.91 0.09 -3.23
CA ARG A 39 15.15 -1.27 -2.79
C ARG A 39 13.98 -2.12 -3.26
N PRO A 40 14.23 -3.28 -3.88
CA PRO A 40 13.19 -4.22 -4.22
C PRO A 40 12.31 -4.48 -3.01
N ALA A 41 10.98 -4.46 -3.20
CA ALA A 41 10.05 -4.78 -2.13
C ALA A 41 10.46 -6.12 -1.51
N SER A 42 10.75 -6.09 -0.22
CA SER A 42 11.26 -7.21 0.57
C SER A 42 10.54 -7.22 1.94
N GLY A 43 10.13 -8.40 2.40
CA GLY A 43 9.31 -8.52 3.62
C GLY A 43 7.80 -8.52 3.34
N VAL A 44 7.05 -7.61 3.98
CA VAL A 44 5.58 -7.52 3.89
C VAL A 44 5.17 -6.16 3.32
N VAL A 45 4.29 -6.18 2.32
CA VAL A 45 3.70 -4.98 1.71
C VAL A 45 2.24 -4.85 2.13
N ALA A 46 1.80 -3.67 2.53
CA ALA A 46 0.40 -3.40 2.86
C ALA A 46 -0.24 -2.52 1.78
N LEU A 47 -1.44 -2.90 1.36
CA LEU A 47 -2.36 -2.02 0.63
C LEU A 47 -3.35 -1.45 1.65
N TRP A 48 -3.39 -0.13 1.78
CA TRP A 48 -4.35 0.60 2.59
C TRP A 48 -5.33 1.36 1.69
N THR A 49 -6.61 1.18 1.93
CA THR A 49 -7.69 1.92 1.26
C THR A 49 -8.37 2.81 2.28
N GLN A 50 -8.49 4.11 1.99
CA GLN A 50 -9.21 5.07 2.82
C GLN A 50 -10.36 5.67 2.02
N PHE A 51 -11.61 5.42 2.45
CA PHE A 51 -12.78 6.10 1.89
C PHE A 51 -12.95 7.48 2.52
N VAL A 52 -13.31 8.48 1.71
CA VAL A 52 -13.49 9.86 2.14
C VAL A 52 -14.96 10.28 2.10
N CYS A 53 -15.38 11.03 3.11
CA CYS A 53 -16.67 11.73 3.11
C CYS A 53 -16.78 12.65 1.87
N GLY A 54 -17.82 12.45 1.05
CA GLY A 54 -17.99 13.11 -0.25
C GLY A 54 -17.82 12.19 -1.47
N GLY A 55 -17.42 10.94 -1.25
CA GLY A 55 -17.21 9.95 -2.31
C GLY A 55 -15.77 9.90 -2.79
N GLY A 56 -15.31 8.71 -3.20
CA GLY A 56 -13.92 8.48 -3.59
C GLY A 56 -13.17 7.61 -2.58
N ALA A 57 -11.92 7.29 -2.92
CA ALA A 57 -11.03 6.55 -2.03
C ALA A 57 -9.56 6.87 -2.32
N THR A 58 -8.70 6.82 -1.32
CA THR A 58 -7.24 6.86 -1.49
C THR A 58 -6.68 5.46 -1.25
N LEU A 59 -5.96 4.95 -2.24
CA LEU A 59 -5.15 3.74 -2.15
C LEU A 59 -3.72 4.13 -1.79
N ARG A 60 -3.10 3.40 -0.87
CA ARG A 60 -1.69 3.53 -0.50
C ARG A 60 -1.06 2.16 -0.44
N VAL A 61 0.13 2.03 -1.00
CA VAL A 61 0.95 0.82 -0.90
C VAL A 61 2.17 1.17 -0.09
N ALA A 62 2.50 0.32 0.87
CA ALA A 62 3.60 0.57 1.79
C ALA A 62 4.35 -0.68 2.16
N GLN A 63 5.65 -0.57 2.39
CA GLN A 63 6.48 -1.65 2.87
C GLN A 63 6.59 -1.58 4.39
N LEU A 64 6.24 -2.66 5.06
CA LEU A 64 6.36 -2.78 6.51
C LEU A 64 7.81 -3.08 6.90
N ARG A 65 8.37 -2.31 7.82
CA ARG A 65 9.71 -2.58 8.34
C ARG A 65 9.67 -3.69 9.38
N ALA A 66 10.50 -4.71 9.19
CA ALA A 66 10.63 -5.78 10.17
C ALA A 66 11.07 -5.21 11.53
N GLY A 67 10.33 -5.52 12.59
CA GLY A 67 10.64 -5.08 13.95
C GLY A 67 10.29 -3.62 14.27
N SER A 68 9.60 -2.89 13.37
CA SER A 68 9.15 -1.52 13.62
C SER A 68 7.63 -1.38 13.37
N ALA A 69 7.01 -0.41 14.04
CA ALA A 69 5.62 0.01 13.76
C ALA A 69 5.53 0.97 12.56
N GLU A 70 6.68 1.32 11.96
CA GLU A 70 6.78 2.21 10.81
C GLU A 70 6.57 1.46 9.49
N ALA A 71 5.99 2.15 8.52
CA ALA A 71 5.98 1.74 7.12
C ALA A 71 6.52 2.84 6.22
N ASP A 72 7.23 2.41 5.18
CA ASP A 72 7.66 3.28 4.09
C ASP A 72 6.58 3.26 3.01
N GLU A 73 5.94 4.41 2.76
CA GLU A 73 4.99 4.53 1.65
C GLU A 73 5.74 4.36 0.33
N MET A 74 5.32 3.40 -0.47
CA MET A 74 5.89 3.11 -1.79
C MET A 74 5.16 3.88 -2.89
N ALA A 75 3.83 3.99 -2.77
CA ALA A 75 2.99 4.68 -3.75
C ALA A 75 1.62 5.05 -3.16
N SER A 76 1.00 6.10 -3.70
CA SER A 76 -0.39 6.45 -3.44
C SER A 76 -1.14 6.79 -4.72
N ARG A 77 -2.45 6.52 -4.73
CA ARG A 77 -3.36 6.84 -5.83
C ARG A 77 -4.75 7.20 -5.29
N THR A 78 -5.32 8.30 -5.77
CA THR A 78 -6.70 8.69 -5.46
C THR A 78 -7.65 8.18 -6.54
N LEU A 79 -8.79 7.65 -6.11
CA LEU A 79 -9.91 7.21 -6.93
C LEU A 79 -11.02 8.25 -6.84
N SER A 80 -11.59 8.61 -7.99
CA SER A 80 -12.79 9.45 -8.06
C SER A 80 -14.00 8.77 -7.41
N PRO A 81 -15.07 9.50 -7.06
CA PRO A 81 -16.33 8.91 -6.60
C PRO A 81 -16.87 7.84 -7.56
N GLU A 82 -16.69 8.04 -8.87
CA GLU A 82 -17.08 7.07 -9.90
C GLU A 82 -16.26 5.79 -9.84
N GLN A 83 -14.96 5.90 -9.61
CA GLN A 83 -14.07 4.75 -9.45
C GLN A 83 -14.26 4.04 -8.11
N ALA A 84 -14.80 4.76 -7.11
CA ALA A 84 -15.09 4.26 -5.77
C ALA A 84 -16.58 3.98 -5.53
N ARG A 85 -17.37 3.75 -6.59
CA ARG A 85 -18.82 3.46 -6.49
C ARG A 85 -19.14 2.21 -5.69
N SER A 86 -18.22 1.24 -5.63
CA SER A 86 -18.39 0.03 -4.83
C SER A 86 -17.08 -0.45 -4.21
N LEU A 87 -17.19 -1.11 -3.06
CA LEU A 87 -16.04 -1.71 -2.37
C LEU A 87 -15.33 -2.75 -3.26
N ALA A 88 -16.08 -3.56 -4.02
CA ALA A 88 -15.51 -4.55 -4.92
C ALA A 88 -14.63 -3.91 -6.02
N GLN A 89 -15.09 -2.81 -6.61
CA GLN A 89 -14.34 -2.07 -7.63
C GLN A 89 -13.07 -1.43 -7.05
N VAL A 90 -13.14 -0.91 -5.82
CA VAL A 90 -11.97 -0.35 -5.12
C VAL A 90 -10.97 -1.46 -4.78
N HIS A 91 -11.44 -2.62 -4.32
CA HIS A 91 -10.57 -3.78 -4.06
C HIS A 91 -9.88 -4.28 -5.33
N ALA A 92 -10.59 -4.38 -6.45
CA ALA A 92 -10.01 -4.79 -7.73
C ALA A 92 -8.92 -3.81 -8.19
N GLN A 93 -9.22 -2.51 -8.16
CA GLN A 93 -8.25 -1.46 -8.50
C GLN A 93 -7.08 -1.42 -7.53
N GLY A 94 -7.32 -1.64 -6.24
CA GLY A 94 -6.30 -1.71 -5.21
C GLY A 94 -5.34 -2.88 -5.41
N ARG A 95 -5.85 -4.06 -5.75
CA ARG A 95 -5.01 -5.24 -6.07
C ARG A 95 -4.17 -5.00 -7.32
N ALA A 96 -4.74 -4.41 -8.37
CA ALA A 96 -3.98 -4.05 -9.56
C ALA A 96 -2.86 -3.05 -9.22
N PHE A 97 -3.18 -2.00 -8.46
CA PHE A 97 -2.20 -1.00 -8.02
C PHE A 97 -1.07 -1.58 -7.17
N LEU A 98 -1.42 -2.52 -6.29
CA LEU A 98 -0.45 -3.24 -5.47
C LEU A 98 0.52 -4.05 -6.33
N VAL A 99 0.02 -4.79 -7.32
CA VAL A 99 0.87 -5.55 -8.26
C VAL A 99 1.77 -4.61 -9.06
N GLU A 100 1.21 -3.55 -9.63
CA GLU A 100 1.98 -2.55 -10.39
C GLU A 100 3.11 -1.94 -9.55
N THR A 101 2.81 -1.58 -8.29
CA THR A 101 3.78 -0.98 -7.38
C THR A 101 4.92 -1.96 -7.05
N VAL A 102 4.58 -3.21 -6.74
CA VAL A 102 5.59 -4.24 -6.44
C VAL A 102 6.41 -4.58 -7.68
N ALA A 103 5.78 -4.78 -8.84
CA ALA A 103 6.47 -5.04 -10.10
C ALA A 103 7.46 -3.91 -10.44
N LYS A 104 7.04 -2.65 -10.29
CA LYS A 104 7.91 -1.49 -10.47
C LYS A 104 9.09 -1.49 -9.51
N SER A 105 8.88 -1.82 -8.23
CA SER A 105 9.97 -1.94 -7.25
C SER A 105 10.98 -3.04 -7.60
N TRP A 106 10.55 -4.05 -8.36
CA TRP A 106 11.39 -5.14 -8.84
C TRP A 106 12.03 -4.87 -10.21
N GLU A 107 11.76 -3.71 -10.82
CA GLU A 107 12.11 -3.41 -12.21
C GLU A 107 11.57 -4.48 -13.18
N ALA A 108 10.37 -4.97 -12.88
CA ALA A 108 9.73 -6.09 -13.56
C ALA A 108 8.47 -5.67 -14.32
N ASN A 109 8.11 -6.43 -15.36
CA ASN A 109 6.85 -6.26 -16.07
C ASN A 109 5.67 -6.77 -15.21
N PRO A 110 4.65 -5.94 -14.91
CA PRO A 110 3.48 -6.36 -14.14
C PRO A 110 2.73 -7.57 -14.73
N GLY A 111 2.77 -7.78 -16.06
CA GLY A 111 2.16 -8.94 -16.71
C GLY A 111 2.84 -10.28 -16.37
N GLY A 112 4.08 -10.24 -15.85
CA GLY A 112 4.76 -11.41 -15.30
C GLY A 112 4.42 -11.69 -13.84
N CYS A 113 3.67 -10.79 -13.19
CA CYS A 113 3.27 -10.92 -11.80
C CYS A 113 1.91 -11.60 -11.67
N GLY A 114 1.76 -12.34 -10.57
CA GLY A 114 0.47 -12.85 -10.15
C GLY A 114 0.31 -12.73 -8.65
N LEU A 115 -0.90 -12.97 -8.19
CA LEU A 115 -1.30 -12.66 -6.84
C LEU A 115 -2.22 -13.78 -6.32
N ASP A 116 -1.87 -14.36 -5.17
CA ASP A 116 -2.67 -15.39 -4.49
C ASP A 116 -3.36 -14.83 -3.22
N ALA A 117 -3.73 -15.66 -2.24
CA ALA A 117 -4.41 -15.17 -1.04
C ALA A 117 -3.56 -14.17 -0.21
N LYS A 118 -2.22 -14.31 -0.21
CA LYS A 118 -1.32 -13.51 0.68
C LYS A 118 0.04 -13.19 0.06
N THR A 119 0.29 -13.58 -1.17
CA THR A 119 1.58 -13.43 -1.84
C THR A 119 1.41 -12.82 -3.22
N ILE A 120 2.34 -11.94 -3.58
CA ILE A 120 2.58 -11.51 -4.95
C ILE A 120 3.84 -12.23 -5.41
N TRP A 121 3.79 -12.82 -6.60
CA TRP A 121 4.92 -13.52 -7.20
C TRP A 121 5.22 -12.93 -8.58
N HIS A 122 6.47 -13.00 -9.03
CA HIS A 122 6.88 -12.66 -10.39
C HIS A 122 7.55 -13.87 -11.04
N ARG A 123 6.82 -14.50 -11.97
CA ARG A 123 7.20 -15.81 -12.55
C ARG A 123 8.57 -15.80 -13.23
N PRO A 124 8.93 -14.82 -14.09
CA PRO A 124 10.23 -14.82 -14.76
C PRO A 124 11.43 -14.79 -13.81
N SER A 125 11.30 -14.13 -12.65
CA SER A 125 12.41 -13.95 -11.70
C SER A 125 12.38 -14.89 -10.49
N GLY A 126 11.28 -15.60 -10.27
CA GLY A 126 11.05 -16.37 -9.04
C GLY A 126 10.85 -15.54 -7.75
N ARG A 127 10.88 -14.20 -7.82
CA ARG A 127 10.66 -13.31 -6.67
C ARG A 127 9.24 -13.43 -6.14
N SER A 128 9.10 -13.29 -4.82
CA SER A 128 7.80 -13.18 -4.15
C SER A 128 7.85 -12.25 -2.94
N VAL A 129 6.72 -11.65 -2.61
CA VAL A 129 6.55 -10.83 -1.41
C VAL A 129 5.18 -11.07 -0.80
N ARG A 130 5.11 -11.10 0.54
CA ARG A 130 3.83 -11.22 1.24
C ARG A 130 3.11 -9.88 1.22
N TYR A 131 1.79 -9.91 1.15
CA TYR A 131 0.99 -8.71 1.24
C TYR A 131 -0.18 -8.81 2.22
N LEU A 132 -0.65 -7.65 2.65
CA LEU A 132 -1.84 -7.45 3.47
C LEU A 132 -2.73 -6.39 2.82
N VAL A 133 -4.04 -6.46 3.04
CA VAL A 133 -5.00 -5.45 2.56
C VAL A 133 -5.79 -4.94 3.75
N TRP A 134 -5.93 -3.61 3.82
CA TRP A 134 -6.69 -2.91 4.84
C TRP A 134 -7.64 -1.90 4.19
N THR A 135 -8.82 -1.75 4.79
CA THR A 135 -9.83 -0.79 4.36
C THR A 135 -10.31 0.00 5.57
N ASP A 136 -10.27 1.33 5.46
CA ASP A 136 -10.70 2.31 6.45
C ASP A 136 -11.81 3.20 5.87
N PHE A 137 -12.77 3.56 6.72
CA PHE A 137 -13.89 4.44 6.40
C PHE A 137 -13.75 5.68 7.27
N SER A 138 -13.43 6.82 6.64
CA SER A 138 -13.09 8.07 7.35
C SER A 138 -14.01 9.24 7.07
#